data_AF-A0A946AX82-F1
#
_entry.id   AF-A0A946AX82-F1
#
_cell.length_a   1.000
_cell.length_b   1.000
_cell.length_c   1.000
_cell.angle_alpha   90.00
_cell.angle_beta   90.00
_cell.angle_gamma   90.00
#
_symmetry.space_group_name_H-M   'P 1'
#
loop_
_entity.id
_entity.type
_entity.pdbx_description
1 polymer ?
#
loop_
_entity_poly.entity_id
_entity_poly.type
_entity_poly.pdbx_seq_one_letter_code
_entity_poly.pdbx_strand_id
1 'polypeptide(L)'
;MSSILLIVPHFWDPICVPLGVSSLKTYVEGEGHHVDLLDLNTNDQIFKLQKKYFLTVLEMFPYMERWNIFRNGTEMLSIHQLLYLNARSKPYYPDLVAEVMNMDGRNHSNFCERLSVKVFDAIFDELYSSVESVIKQELQQKDYQFIGCHLNNSTWAGSTHCLKYAKNLNGRIKTIVGGPGPVMGITSSPHEVEDFMKKNDFIDHFVIGEGEKALVKILNNEISAKIIDPVLLKSVLED
;
A
#
# COMPACT_ATOMS: atom_id res chain seq x y z
N MET A 1 -18.34 -5.72 -20.00
CA MET A 1 -18.45 -4.84 -18.82
C MET A 1 -17.81 -5.56 -17.64
N SER A 2 -16.73 -4.99 -17.13
CA SER A 2 -15.96 -5.56 -16.01
C SER A 2 -16.12 -4.68 -14.77
N SER A 3 -15.99 -5.26 -13.58
CA SER A 3 -16.08 -4.56 -12.29
C SER A 3 -14.73 -4.53 -11.59
N ILE A 4 -14.35 -3.36 -11.07
CA ILE A 4 -13.12 -3.17 -10.29
C ILE A 4 -13.38 -2.38 -9.01
N LEU A 5 -12.72 -2.79 -7.92
CA LEU A 5 -12.58 -2.02 -6.70
C LEU A 5 -11.20 -1.36 -6.67
N LEU A 6 -11.12 -0.03 -6.67
CA LEU A 6 -9.88 0.71 -6.46
C LEU A 6 -9.76 1.15 -5.01
N ILE A 7 -8.69 0.74 -4.35
CA ILE A 7 -8.43 1.02 -2.94
C ILE A 7 -7.34 2.08 -2.82
N VAL A 8 -7.62 3.11 -2.02
CA VAL A 8 -6.60 4.01 -1.45
C VAL A 8 -6.17 3.42 -0.11
N PRO A 9 -4.97 2.83 0.00
CA PRO A 9 -4.58 2.13 1.22
C PRO A 9 -4.21 3.10 2.34
N HIS A 10 -4.14 2.56 3.56
CA HIS A 10 -3.58 3.27 4.70
C HIS A 10 -2.04 3.20 4.68
N PHE A 11 -1.29 4.16 5.24
CA PHE A 11 -1.75 5.51 5.52
C PHE A 11 -1.30 6.40 4.37
N TRP A 12 -2.26 7.02 3.72
CA TRP A 12 -1.98 8.01 2.71
C TRP A 12 -1.46 9.30 3.38
N ASP A 13 -0.47 9.96 2.76
CA ASP A 13 0.02 11.25 3.26
C ASP A 13 -1.12 12.28 3.27
N PRO A 14 -1.53 12.80 4.45
CA PRO A 14 -2.70 13.68 4.59
C PRO A 14 -2.62 15.00 3.80
N ILE A 15 -1.49 15.31 3.17
CA ILE A 15 -1.26 16.59 2.47
C ILE A 15 -1.90 16.63 1.07
N CYS A 16 -2.08 15.49 0.38
CA CYS A 16 -2.57 15.49 -1.01
C CYS A 16 -3.64 14.44 -1.23
N VAL A 17 -4.92 14.80 -1.40
CA VAL A 17 -5.97 13.84 -1.79
C VAL A 17 -5.55 13.03 -3.02
N PRO A 18 -5.82 11.70 -3.08
CA PRO A 18 -5.39 10.83 -4.17
C PRO A 18 -6.23 11.06 -5.44
N LEU A 19 -6.10 12.22 -6.07
CA LEU A 19 -6.90 12.62 -7.25
C LEU A 19 -6.76 11.62 -8.42
N GLY A 20 -5.61 10.92 -8.52
CA GLY A 20 -5.37 9.92 -9.55
C GLY A 20 -6.40 8.79 -9.57
N VAL A 21 -6.90 8.31 -8.42
CA VAL A 21 -7.92 7.24 -8.42
C VAL A 21 -9.29 7.73 -8.92
N SER A 22 -9.62 9.00 -8.68
CA SER A 22 -10.85 9.62 -9.20
C SER A 22 -10.78 9.85 -10.72
N SER A 23 -9.61 10.24 -11.24
CA SER A 23 -9.36 10.32 -12.68
C SER A 23 -9.48 8.96 -13.35
N LEU A 24 -8.86 7.93 -12.77
CA LEU A 24 -8.97 6.54 -13.25
C LEU A 24 -10.42 6.07 -13.30
N LYS A 25 -11.20 6.29 -12.23
CA LYS A 25 -12.62 5.97 -12.19
C LYS A 25 -13.38 6.64 -13.33
N THR A 26 -13.25 7.96 -13.47
CA THR A 26 -13.97 8.73 -14.49
C THR A 26 -13.65 8.23 -15.89
N TYR A 27 -12.38 7.96 -16.18
CA TYR A 27 -11.94 7.46 -17.49
C TYR A 27 -12.50 6.07 -17.77
N VAL A 28 -12.32 5.13 -16.85
CA VAL A 28 -12.70 3.71 -17.01
C VAL A 28 -14.21 3.52 -17.07
N GLU A 29 -14.99 4.33 -16.34
CA GLU A 29 -16.45 4.33 -16.45
C GLU A 29 -16.92 4.89 -17.79
N GLY A 30 -16.20 5.86 -18.35
CA GLY A 30 -16.43 6.36 -19.71
C GLY A 30 -16.28 5.27 -20.79
N GLU A 31 -15.41 4.29 -20.56
CA GLU A 31 -15.19 3.13 -21.42
C GLU A 31 -16.16 1.96 -21.13
N GLY A 32 -17.16 2.15 -20.27
CA GLY A 32 -18.23 1.18 -20.04
C GLY A 32 -17.91 0.08 -19.02
N HIS A 33 -16.92 0.29 -18.16
CA HIS A 33 -16.66 -0.56 -16.99
C HIS A 33 -17.26 0.04 -15.72
N HIS A 34 -17.38 -0.76 -14.65
CA HIS A 34 -17.86 -0.31 -13.34
C HIS A 34 -16.69 -0.17 -12.37
N VAL A 35 -16.58 0.97 -11.70
CA VAL A 35 -15.48 1.25 -10.76
C VAL A 35 -16.03 1.72 -9.42
N ASP A 36 -15.70 1.01 -8.35
CA ASP A 36 -15.92 1.48 -6.97
C ASP A 36 -14.62 1.97 -6.35
N LEU A 37 -14.70 2.99 -5.50
CA LEU A 37 -13.57 3.52 -4.74
C LEU A 37 -13.75 3.18 -3.27
N LEU A 38 -12.67 2.67 -2.65
CA LEU A 38 -12.59 2.46 -1.21
C LEU A 38 -11.39 3.23 -0.66
N ASP A 39 -11.65 4.29 0.12
CA ASP A 39 -10.60 5.02 0.81
C ASP A 39 -10.51 4.60 2.28
N LEU A 40 -9.49 3.79 2.60
CA LEU A 40 -9.27 3.31 3.97
C LEU A 40 -8.89 4.44 4.95
N ASN A 41 -8.47 5.59 4.46
CA ASN A 41 -8.12 6.75 5.29
C ASN A 41 -9.37 7.49 5.78
N THR A 42 -10.54 7.23 5.19
CA THR A 42 -11.83 7.74 5.69
C THR A 42 -12.42 6.91 6.82
N ASN A 43 -11.83 5.75 7.11
CA ASN A 43 -12.29 4.89 8.20
C ASN A 43 -11.72 5.37 9.54
N ASP A 44 -12.59 5.84 10.43
CA ASP A 44 -12.23 6.38 11.74
C ASP A 44 -11.39 5.42 12.59
N GLN A 45 -11.66 4.12 12.55
CA GLN A 45 -10.92 3.13 13.36
C GLN A 45 -9.49 2.98 12.83
N ILE A 46 -9.34 2.81 11.52
CA ILE A 46 -8.03 2.72 10.86
C ILE A 46 -7.24 4.01 11.12
N PHE A 47 -7.85 5.18 10.96
CA PHE A 47 -7.19 6.47 11.19
C PHE A 47 -6.76 6.67 12.65
N LYS A 48 -7.58 6.25 13.63
CA LYS A 48 -7.22 6.29 15.06
C LYS A 48 -5.98 5.47 15.38
N LEU A 49 -5.75 4.36 14.67
CA LEU A 49 -4.57 3.51 14.88
C LEU A 49 -3.28 4.19 14.44
N GLN A 50 -3.31 5.02 13.39
CA GLN A 50 -2.18 5.88 13.04
C GLN A 50 -1.80 6.81 14.18
N LYS A 51 -2.82 7.49 14.73
CA LYS A 51 -2.63 8.41 15.86
C LYS A 51 -2.10 7.67 17.08
N LYS A 52 -2.66 6.50 17.40
CA LYS A 52 -2.20 5.63 18.49
C LYS A 52 -0.73 5.27 18.32
N TYR A 53 -0.32 4.84 17.12
CA TYR A 53 1.07 4.55 16.80
C TYR A 53 1.99 5.74 17.13
N PHE A 54 1.71 6.94 16.59
CA PHE A 54 2.56 8.10 16.82
C PHE A 54 2.58 8.56 18.28
N LEU A 55 1.45 8.49 18.99
CA LEU A 55 1.42 8.78 20.43
C LEU A 55 2.27 7.79 21.22
N THR A 56 2.21 6.50 20.91
CA THR A 56 3.07 5.48 21.51
C THR A 56 4.56 5.75 21.25
N VAL A 57 4.90 6.25 20.05
CA VAL A 57 6.29 6.68 19.77
C VAL A 57 6.69 7.84 20.68
N LEU A 58 5.84 8.85 20.86
CA LEU A 58 6.13 10.00 21.72
C LEU A 58 6.21 9.62 23.21
N GLU A 59 5.45 8.62 23.65
CA GLU A 59 5.55 8.09 25.02
C GLU A 59 6.92 7.44 25.28
N MET A 60 7.42 6.63 24.33
CA MET A 60 8.73 5.97 24.45
C MET A 60 9.90 6.94 24.20
N PHE A 61 9.70 7.90 23.28
CA PHE A 61 10.72 8.82 22.78
C PHE A 61 10.20 10.27 22.73
N PRO A 62 10.02 10.95 23.88
CA PRO A 62 9.42 12.28 23.93
C PRO A 62 10.14 13.34 23.08
N TYR A 63 11.44 13.17 22.84
CA TYR A 63 12.21 14.10 22.02
C TYR A 63 11.73 14.17 20.55
N MET A 64 11.04 13.14 20.07
CA MET A 64 10.50 13.08 18.70
C MET A 64 9.35 14.06 18.48
N GLU A 65 8.85 14.71 19.52
CA GLU A 65 7.91 15.84 19.39
C GLU A 65 8.50 16.95 18.51
N ARG A 66 9.82 17.20 18.62
CA ARG A 66 10.54 18.20 17.80
C ARG A 66 10.59 17.85 16.32
N TRP A 67 10.40 16.57 15.97
CA TRP A 67 10.39 16.08 14.60
C TRP A 67 9.03 16.23 13.93
N ASN A 68 7.98 16.69 14.65
CA ASN A 68 6.61 16.71 14.15
C ASN A 68 6.21 15.37 13.51
N ILE A 69 6.30 14.31 14.32
CA ILE A 69 6.17 12.92 13.83
C ILE A 69 4.83 12.62 13.13
N PHE A 70 3.76 13.34 13.47
CA PHE A 70 2.48 13.23 12.77
C PHE A 70 2.55 13.66 11.31
N ARG A 71 3.49 14.55 10.96
CA ARG A 71 3.76 14.99 9.59
C ARG A 71 4.84 14.15 8.94
N ASN A 72 5.96 13.93 9.64
CA ASN A 72 7.18 13.38 9.04
C ASN A 72 7.36 11.87 9.27
N GLY A 73 6.53 11.25 10.10
CA GLY A 73 6.67 9.85 10.52
C GLY A 73 5.94 8.83 9.66
N THR A 74 5.26 9.25 8.58
CA THR A 74 4.48 8.35 7.71
C THR A 74 5.36 7.33 6.99
N GLU A 75 6.55 7.73 6.53
CA GLU A 75 7.52 6.81 5.92
C GLU A 75 8.06 5.80 6.95
N MET A 76 8.46 6.27 8.13
CA MET A 76 8.87 5.41 9.25
C MET A 76 7.78 4.38 9.60
N LEU A 77 6.52 4.83 9.68
CA LEU A 77 5.37 3.96 9.92
C LEU A 77 5.19 2.93 8.79
N SER A 78 5.34 3.32 7.53
CA SER A 78 5.24 2.38 6.40
C SER A 78 6.35 1.33 6.43
N ILE A 79 7.60 1.74 6.66
CA ILE A 79 8.73 0.80 6.73
C ILE A 79 8.58 -0.15 7.92
N HIS A 80 8.15 0.35 9.08
CA HIS A 80 7.90 -0.49 10.25
C HIS A 80 6.78 -1.52 9.96
N GLN A 81 5.71 -1.12 9.28
CA GLN A 81 4.68 -2.05 8.82
C GLN A 81 5.24 -3.10 7.84
N LEU A 82 6.13 -2.74 6.91
CA LEU A 82 6.79 -3.71 6.03
C LEU A 82 7.63 -4.72 6.81
N LEU A 83 8.36 -4.27 7.83
CA LEU A 83 9.10 -5.17 8.73
C LEU A 83 8.16 -6.09 9.50
N TYR A 84 7.06 -5.56 10.01
CA TYR A 84 6.05 -6.34 10.70
C TYR A 84 5.47 -7.45 9.80
N LEU A 85 5.10 -7.12 8.56
CA LEU A 85 4.49 -8.06 7.62
C LEU A 85 5.48 -9.13 7.12
N ASN A 86 6.77 -8.82 6.99
CA ASN A 86 7.73 -9.68 6.28
C ASN A 86 8.85 -10.24 7.16
N ALA A 87 9.14 -9.61 8.30
CA ALA A 87 10.30 -9.90 9.11
C ALA A 87 9.99 -10.18 10.60
N ARG A 88 8.74 -10.03 11.08
CA ARG A 88 8.37 -10.24 12.50
C ARG A 88 8.84 -11.56 13.11
N SER A 89 8.91 -12.63 12.30
CA SER A 89 9.38 -13.95 12.76
C SER A 89 10.90 -14.11 12.80
N LYS A 90 11.67 -13.11 12.32
CA LYS A 90 13.13 -13.15 12.27
C LYS A 90 13.72 -12.77 13.63
N PRO A 91 14.81 -13.42 14.06
CA PRO A 91 15.45 -13.11 15.35
C PRO A 91 15.89 -11.65 15.50
N TYR A 92 16.29 -11.01 14.39
CA TYR A 92 16.78 -9.64 14.32
C TYR A 92 15.66 -8.60 14.06
N TYR A 93 14.38 -8.99 14.10
CA TYR A 93 13.27 -8.06 13.90
C TYR A 93 13.30 -6.84 14.84
N PRO A 94 13.55 -6.99 16.16
CA PRO A 94 13.61 -5.83 17.04
C PRO A 94 14.69 -4.82 16.67
N ASP A 95 15.85 -5.31 16.23
CA ASP A 95 16.97 -4.46 15.82
C ASP A 95 16.60 -3.65 14.56
N LEU A 96 15.95 -4.28 13.58
CA LEU A 96 15.46 -3.59 12.38
C LEU A 96 14.41 -2.52 12.72
N VAL A 97 13.50 -2.81 13.64
CA VAL A 97 12.52 -1.82 14.11
C VAL A 97 13.24 -0.65 14.78
N ALA A 98 14.26 -0.93 15.60
CA ALA A 98 15.07 0.11 16.22
C ALA A 98 15.80 0.98 15.19
N GLU A 99 16.37 0.40 14.14
CA GLU A 99 17.00 1.14 13.03
C GLU A 99 16.01 2.08 12.33
N VAL A 100 14.81 1.57 12.01
CA VAL A 100 13.76 2.37 11.33
C VAL A 100 13.27 3.51 12.21
N MET A 101 13.08 3.26 13.49
CA MET A 101 12.52 4.27 14.40
C MET A 101 13.56 5.27 14.89
N ASN A 102 14.85 4.90 14.92
CA ASN A 102 15.96 5.77 15.34
C ASN A 102 16.44 6.68 14.20
N MET A 103 15.53 7.36 13.51
CA MET A 103 15.83 8.20 12.34
C MET A 103 16.76 9.38 12.65
N ASP A 104 16.83 9.82 13.92
CA ASP A 104 17.72 10.90 14.35
C ASP A 104 19.12 10.42 14.75
N GLY A 105 19.42 9.13 14.57
CA GLY A 105 20.77 8.58 14.68
C GLY A 105 21.33 8.56 16.10
N ARG A 106 20.50 8.38 17.12
CA ARG A 106 20.96 8.27 18.51
C ARG A 106 21.73 6.97 18.74
N ASN A 107 22.35 6.87 19.91
CA ASN A 107 22.98 5.63 20.35
C ASN A 107 21.96 4.47 20.32
N HIS A 108 22.23 3.47 19.48
CA HIS A 108 21.31 2.39 19.17
C HIS A 108 21.00 1.52 20.39
N SER A 109 21.99 1.23 21.25
CA SER A 109 21.78 0.43 22.46
C SER A 109 20.80 1.11 23.42
N ASN A 110 20.97 2.41 23.68
CA ASN A 110 20.06 3.18 24.52
C ASN A 110 18.64 3.29 23.92
N PHE A 111 18.54 3.28 22.59
CA PHE A 111 17.25 3.27 21.89
C PHE A 111 16.53 1.93 22.09
N CYS A 112 17.23 0.82 21.89
CA CYS A 112 16.71 -0.53 22.05
C CYS A 112 16.20 -0.80 23.47
N GLU A 113 16.87 -0.29 24.50
CA GLU A 113 16.43 -0.44 25.90
C GLU A 113 15.03 0.15 26.17
N ARG A 114 14.64 1.18 25.43
CA ARG A 114 13.33 1.85 25.58
C ARG A 114 12.28 1.32 24.62
N LEU A 115 12.71 0.74 23.50
CA LEU A 115 11.82 0.27 22.46
C LEU A 115 11.09 -1.00 22.92
N SER A 116 9.75 -0.94 22.94
CA SER A 116 8.91 -2.13 23.11
C SER A 116 8.17 -2.47 21.83
N VAL A 117 8.79 -3.31 21.01
CA VAL A 117 8.26 -3.73 19.69
C VAL A 117 6.88 -4.39 19.82
N LYS A 118 6.65 -5.14 20.90
CA LYS A 118 5.36 -5.82 21.14
C LYS A 118 4.16 -4.86 21.22
N VAL A 119 4.38 -3.62 21.65
CA VAL A 119 3.31 -2.61 21.71
C VAL A 119 2.91 -2.20 20.29
N PHE A 120 3.88 -2.00 19.39
CA PHE A 120 3.61 -1.67 18.00
C PHE A 120 3.02 -2.84 17.23
N ASP A 121 3.52 -4.06 17.46
CA ASP A 121 2.94 -5.29 16.92
C ASP A 121 1.44 -5.39 17.22
N ALA A 122 1.03 -5.10 18.46
CA ALA A 122 -0.39 -5.13 18.84
C ALA A 122 -1.22 -4.06 18.11
N ILE A 123 -0.66 -2.88 17.83
CA ILE A 123 -1.30 -1.84 17.01
C ILE A 123 -1.46 -2.33 15.57
N PHE A 124 -0.46 -3.02 15.01
CA PHE A 124 -0.52 -3.55 13.66
C PHE A 124 -1.47 -4.76 13.55
N ASP A 125 -1.50 -5.65 14.55
CA ASP A 125 -2.50 -6.73 14.65
C ASP A 125 -3.93 -6.13 14.59
N GLU A 126 -4.20 -5.05 15.33
CA GLU A 126 -5.49 -4.34 15.33
C GLU A 126 -5.79 -3.64 13.99
N LEU A 127 -4.76 -3.02 13.38
CA LEU A 127 -4.86 -2.31 12.10
C LEU A 127 -5.22 -3.26 10.96
N TYR A 128 -4.46 -4.34 10.79
CA TYR A 128 -4.69 -5.28 9.71
C TYR A 128 -5.99 -6.04 9.90
N SER A 129 -6.37 -6.41 11.13
CA SER A 129 -7.69 -6.99 11.40
C SER A 129 -8.83 -6.04 10.95
N SER A 130 -8.69 -4.74 11.21
CA SER A 130 -9.68 -3.74 10.80
C SER A 130 -9.75 -3.59 9.28
N VAL A 131 -8.60 -3.54 8.62
CA VAL A 131 -8.48 -3.45 7.15
C VAL A 131 -9.08 -4.69 6.48
N GLU A 132 -8.71 -5.87 6.95
CA GLU A 132 -9.23 -7.15 6.46
C GLU A 132 -10.75 -7.24 6.60
N SER A 133 -11.32 -6.74 7.70
CA SER A 133 -12.76 -6.68 7.90
C SER A 133 -13.45 -5.80 6.86
N VAL A 134 -12.92 -4.61 6.58
CA VAL A 134 -13.47 -3.68 5.59
C VAL A 134 -13.40 -4.29 4.19
N ILE A 135 -12.25 -4.83 3.79
CA ILE A 135 -12.08 -5.45 2.46
C ILE A 135 -13.03 -6.64 2.31
N LYS A 136 -13.13 -7.50 3.32
CA LYS A 136 -14.03 -8.65 3.29
C LYS A 136 -15.48 -8.22 3.10
N GLN A 137 -15.92 -7.18 3.80
CA GLN A 137 -17.27 -6.65 3.67
C GLN A 137 -17.55 -6.13 2.25
N GLU A 138 -16.62 -5.39 1.65
CA GLU A 138 -16.75 -4.91 0.27
C GLU A 138 -16.84 -6.05 -0.74
N LEU A 139 -15.94 -7.04 -0.64
CA LEU A 139 -15.92 -8.19 -1.55
C LEU A 139 -17.12 -9.14 -1.37
N GLN A 140 -17.84 -9.06 -0.26
CA GLN A 140 -19.08 -9.82 -0.03
C GLN A 140 -20.32 -9.14 -0.65
N GLN A 141 -20.28 -7.82 -0.84
CA GLN A 141 -21.42 -7.06 -1.38
C GLN A 141 -21.49 -7.10 -2.90
N LYS A 142 -20.33 -7.21 -3.56
CA LYS A 142 -20.21 -7.14 -5.02
C LYS A 142 -19.18 -8.15 -5.52
N ASP A 143 -19.46 -8.72 -6.68
CA ASP A 143 -18.53 -9.61 -7.37
C ASP A 143 -17.58 -8.77 -8.24
N TYR A 144 -16.43 -8.42 -7.66
CA TYR A 144 -15.37 -7.71 -8.37
C TYR A 144 -14.49 -8.70 -9.12
N GLN A 145 -14.26 -8.45 -10.41
CA GLN A 145 -13.31 -9.23 -11.19
C GLN A 145 -11.88 -8.77 -10.96
N PHE A 146 -11.72 -7.49 -10.61
CA PHE A 146 -10.43 -6.86 -10.40
C PHE A 146 -10.39 -6.08 -9.09
N ILE A 147 -9.21 -5.99 -8.50
CA ILE A 147 -8.94 -5.12 -7.36
C ILE A 147 -7.64 -4.37 -7.62
N GLY A 148 -7.69 -3.04 -7.50
CA GLY A 148 -6.56 -2.16 -7.71
C GLY A 148 -6.14 -1.50 -6.40
N CYS A 149 -4.84 -1.37 -6.15
CA CYS A 149 -4.33 -0.52 -5.06
C CYS A 149 -3.39 0.55 -5.60
N HIS A 150 -3.49 1.73 -5.01
CA HIS A 150 -2.47 2.76 -5.20
C HIS A 150 -1.21 2.43 -4.38
N LEU A 151 -0.04 2.50 -5.02
CA LEU A 151 1.27 2.24 -4.42
C LEU A 151 2.15 3.50 -4.42
N ASN A 152 2.63 3.85 -3.23
CA ASN A 152 3.71 4.80 -2.97
C ASN A 152 4.44 4.37 -1.68
N ASN A 153 5.48 5.11 -1.26
CA ASN A 153 6.27 4.74 -0.07
C ASN A 153 5.42 4.63 1.20
N SER A 154 4.45 5.53 1.39
CA SER A 154 3.60 5.56 2.58
C SER A 154 2.51 4.48 2.59
N THR A 155 2.05 4.05 1.41
CA THR A 155 0.97 3.06 1.29
C THR A 155 1.45 1.64 1.04
N TRP A 156 2.74 1.41 0.77
CA TRP A 156 3.25 0.10 0.34
C TRP A 156 2.75 -1.06 1.18
N ALA A 157 2.99 -1.03 2.49
CA ALA A 157 2.56 -2.09 3.39
C ALA A 157 1.05 -2.34 3.28
N GLY A 158 0.26 -1.26 3.28
CA GLY A 158 -1.18 -1.30 3.06
C GLY A 158 -1.56 -1.93 1.70
N SER A 159 -0.99 -1.45 0.59
CA SER A 159 -1.29 -1.92 -0.77
C SER A 159 -1.04 -3.42 -0.91
N THR A 160 0.16 -3.87 -0.52
CA THR A 160 0.55 -5.28 -0.64
C THR A 160 -0.30 -6.18 0.24
N HIS A 161 -0.60 -5.75 1.47
CA HIS A 161 -1.49 -6.48 2.36
C HIS A 161 -2.92 -6.58 1.81
N CYS A 162 -3.51 -5.47 1.35
CA CYS A 162 -4.87 -5.44 0.79
C CYS A 162 -5.01 -6.39 -0.41
N LEU A 163 -4.09 -6.31 -1.37
CA LEU A 163 -4.12 -7.15 -2.58
C LEU A 163 -3.95 -8.64 -2.23
N LYS A 164 -2.99 -8.96 -1.35
CA LYS A 164 -2.74 -10.34 -0.93
C LYS A 164 -3.95 -10.94 -0.22
N TYR A 165 -4.55 -10.18 0.70
CA TYR A 165 -5.74 -10.63 1.43
C TYR A 165 -6.94 -10.85 0.50
N ALA A 166 -7.22 -9.91 -0.41
CA ALA A 166 -8.29 -10.05 -1.39
C ALA A 166 -8.09 -11.28 -2.31
N LYS A 167 -6.87 -11.50 -2.80
CA LYS A 167 -6.53 -12.68 -3.63
C LYS A 167 -6.72 -13.99 -2.86
N ASN A 168 -6.37 -14.02 -1.57
CA ASN A 168 -6.57 -15.20 -0.73
C ASN A 168 -8.05 -15.49 -0.45
N LEU A 169 -8.89 -14.45 -0.34
CA LEU A 169 -10.34 -14.61 -0.19
C LEU A 169 -10.98 -15.15 -1.47
N ASN A 170 -10.53 -14.67 -2.64
CA ASN A 170 -11.01 -15.11 -3.93
C ASN A 170 -9.88 -15.12 -4.97
N GLY A 171 -9.32 -16.30 -5.22
CA GLY A 171 -8.19 -16.48 -6.15
C GLY A 171 -8.51 -16.15 -7.61
N ARG A 172 -9.77 -15.92 -7.97
CA ARG A 172 -10.20 -15.50 -9.32
C ARG A 172 -10.05 -14.00 -9.55
N ILE A 173 -10.01 -13.20 -8.49
CA ILE A 173 -9.84 -11.75 -8.60
C ILE A 173 -8.46 -11.46 -9.17
N LYS A 174 -8.39 -10.59 -10.18
CA LYS A 174 -7.13 -10.07 -10.71
C LYS A 174 -6.68 -8.86 -9.90
N THR A 175 -5.47 -8.87 -9.39
CA THR A 175 -4.89 -7.80 -8.58
C THR A 175 -4.05 -6.88 -9.46
N ILE A 176 -4.25 -5.58 -9.29
CA ILE A 176 -3.57 -4.53 -10.05
C ILE A 176 -2.92 -3.59 -9.04
N VAL A 177 -1.70 -3.18 -9.33
CA VAL A 177 -1.02 -2.13 -8.58
C VAL A 177 -0.52 -1.05 -9.53
N GLY A 178 -0.66 0.19 -9.11
CA GLY A 178 -0.18 1.36 -9.85
C GLY A 178 -0.14 2.58 -8.95
N GLY A 179 0.21 3.74 -9.48
CA GLY A 179 0.46 4.95 -8.71
C GLY A 179 1.76 5.62 -9.16
N PRO A 180 2.16 6.75 -8.56
CA PRO A 180 3.41 7.43 -8.86
C PRO A 180 4.64 6.63 -8.41
N GLY A 181 4.49 5.56 -7.61
CA GLY A 181 5.61 4.66 -7.36
C GLY A 181 6.09 4.14 -8.72
N PRO A 182 7.30 4.49 -9.21
CA PRO A 182 8.59 4.56 -8.52
C PRO A 182 9.36 5.89 -8.64
N VAL A 183 8.74 6.91 -9.21
CA VAL A 183 9.42 8.19 -9.52
C VAL A 183 9.79 8.95 -8.23
N MET A 184 9.17 8.58 -7.10
CA MET A 184 9.38 9.16 -5.77
C MET A 184 9.72 8.10 -4.67
N GLY A 185 10.04 6.85 -5.05
CA GLY A 185 10.56 5.81 -4.16
C GLY A 185 10.29 4.36 -4.62
N ILE A 186 11.24 3.48 -4.27
CA ILE A 186 11.49 2.05 -4.60
C ILE A 186 10.75 1.49 -5.82
N THR A 187 11.53 0.89 -6.73
CA THR A 187 11.21 0.45 -8.10
C THR A 187 11.65 1.42 -9.20
N SER A 188 12.65 2.27 -8.92
CA SER A 188 13.20 3.31 -9.81
C SER A 188 13.83 2.76 -11.11
N SER A 189 14.00 1.44 -11.18
CA SER A 189 14.46 0.73 -12.38
C SER A 189 13.54 -0.46 -12.70
N PRO A 190 13.47 -0.88 -13.98
CA PRO A 190 12.73 -2.07 -14.38
C PRO A 190 13.11 -3.34 -13.59
N HIS A 191 14.39 -3.49 -13.22
CA HIS A 191 14.87 -4.65 -12.46
C HIS A 191 14.29 -4.70 -11.04
N GLU A 192 14.16 -3.55 -10.38
CA GLU A 192 13.52 -3.47 -9.07
C GLU A 192 12.02 -3.81 -9.14
N VAL A 193 11.32 -3.40 -10.22
CA VAL A 193 9.92 -3.79 -10.46
C VAL A 193 9.82 -5.31 -10.64
N GLU A 194 10.73 -5.92 -11.41
CA GLU A 194 10.78 -7.38 -11.58
C GLU A 194 10.98 -8.10 -10.26
N ASP A 195 11.93 -7.65 -9.44
CA ASP A 195 12.21 -8.27 -8.14
C ASP A 195 11.06 -8.06 -7.15
N PHE A 196 10.40 -6.92 -7.20
CA PHE A 196 9.16 -6.67 -6.47
C PHE A 196 8.07 -7.68 -6.89
N MET A 197 7.83 -7.83 -8.19
CA MET A 197 6.82 -8.75 -8.72
C MET A 197 7.14 -10.22 -8.42
N LYS A 198 8.41 -10.62 -8.43
CA LYS A 198 8.84 -11.98 -8.03
C LYS A 198 8.53 -12.27 -6.57
N LYS A 199 8.68 -11.28 -5.68
CA LYS A 199 8.38 -11.41 -4.24
C LYS A 199 6.88 -11.31 -3.92
N ASN A 200 6.09 -10.78 -4.86
CA ASN A 200 4.65 -10.55 -4.71
C ASN A 200 3.88 -11.25 -5.84
N ASP A 201 3.95 -12.58 -5.87
CA ASP A 201 3.33 -13.42 -6.90
C ASP A 201 1.81 -13.31 -6.99
N PHE A 202 1.17 -12.83 -5.92
CA PHE A 202 -0.26 -12.50 -5.84
C PHE A 202 -0.65 -11.25 -6.62
N ILE A 203 0.29 -10.49 -7.19
CA ILE A 203 0.04 -9.33 -8.06
C ILE A 203 0.02 -9.78 -9.52
N ASP A 204 -1.12 -9.59 -10.19
CA ASP A 204 -1.30 -9.98 -11.60
C ASP A 204 -0.77 -8.90 -12.56
N HIS A 205 -0.96 -7.62 -12.24
CA HIS A 205 -0.53 -6.50 -13.08
C HIS A 205 0.09 -5.36 -12.27
N PHE A 206 1.24 -4.86 -12.73
CA PHE A 206 1.91 -3.66 -12.24
C PHE A 206 1.93 -2.63 -13.37
N VAL A 207 1.34 -1.46 -13.15
CA VAL A 207 1.24 -0.38 -14.13
C VAL A 207 2.21 0.75 -13.77
N ILE A 208 3.12 1.07 -14.68
CA ILE A 208 4.12 2.14 -14.55
C ILE A 208 3.58 3.39 -15.26
N GLY A 209 3.59 4.54 -14.59
CA GLY A 209 3.17 5.82 -15.19
C GLY A 209 1.65 6.01 -15.24
N GLU A 210 1.16 6.69 -16.29
CA GLU A 210 -0.27 6.95 -16.49
C GLU A 210 -1.04 5.65 -16.74
N GLY A 211 -2.07 5.41 -15.93
CA GLY A 211 -2.70 4.09 -15.81
C GLY A 211 -4.04 3.96 -16.54
N GLU A 212 -4.61 5.06 -17.04
CA GLU A 212 -5.96 5.15 -17.58
C GLU A 212 -6.18 4.14 -18.71
N LYS A 213 -5.39 4.23 -19.79
CA LYS A 213 -5.47 3.32 -20.94
C LYS A 213 -5.10 1.89 -20.56
N ALA A 214 -4.02 1.73 -19.81
CA ALA A 214 -3.54 0.42 -19.37
C ALA A 214 -4.61 -0.33 -18.59
N LEU A 215 -5.29 0.36 -17.67
CA LEU A 215 -6.34 -0.22 -16.85
C LEU A 215 -7.52 -0.71 -17.71
N VAL A 216 -7.99 0.09 -18.67
CA VAL A 216 -9.06 -0.33 -19.59
C VAL A 216 -8.68 -1.61 -20.35
N LYS A 217 -7.47 -1.66 -20.92
CA LYS A 217 -6.99 -2.85 -21.64
C LYS A 217 -6.86 -4.09 -20.73
N ILE A 218 -6.45 -3.91 -19.47
CA ILE A 218 -6.45 -5.00 -18.48
C ILE A 218 -7.89 -5.49 -18.22
N LEU A 219 -8.83 -4.57 -18.01
CA LEU A 219 -10.24 -4.89 -17.72
C LEU A 219 -10.94 -5.57 -18.89
N ASN A 220 -10.53 -5.27 -20.12
CA ASN A 220 -10.97 -5.96 -21.35
C ASN A 220 -10.26 -7.30 -21.58
N ASN A 221 -9.26 -7.66 -20.77
CA ASN A 221 -8.38 -8.82 -20.96
C ASN A 221 -7.54 -8.77 -22.25
N GLU A 222 -7.25 -7.57 -22.76
CA GLU A 222 -6.38 -7.35 -23.93
C GLU A 222 -4.89 -7.46 -23.58
N ILE A 223 -4.54 -7.24 -22.30
CA ILE A 223 -3.17 -7.34 -21.79
C ILE A 223 -3.08 -8.44 -20.73
N SER A 224 -2.13 -9.35 -20.93
CA SER A 224 -1.78 -10.41 -19.96
C SER A 224 -0.41 -10.20 -19.31
N ALA A 225 0.32 -9.16 -19.70
CA ALA A 225 1.63 -8.84 -19.15
C ALA A 225 1.55 -8.49 -17.67
N LYS A 226 2.53 -8.98 -16.89
CA LYS A 226 2.64 -8.68 -15.45
C LYS A 226 3.14 -7.26 -15.17
N ILE A 227 4.02 -6.74 -16.00
CA ILE A 227 4.57 -5.39 -15.89
C ILE A 227 4.16 -4.64 -17.15
N ILE A 228 3.54 -3.48 -16.97
CA ILE A 228 2.95 -2.67 -18.04
C ILE A 228 3.58 -1.30 -17.97
N ASP A 229 4.45 -1.01 -18.93
CA ASP A 229 5.03 0.31 -19.15
C ASP A 229 4.47 0.89 -20.44
N PRO A 230 3.66 1.96 -20.37
CA PRO A 230 3.06 2.58 -21.54
C PRO A 230 4.04 3.09 -22.58
N VAL A 231 5.24 3.48 -22.17
CA VAL A 231 6.30 3.95 -23.08
C VAL A 231 6.91 2.78 -23.85
N LEU A 232 7.04 1.61 -23.22
CA LEU A 232 7.59 0.40 -23.84
C LEU A 232 6.54 -0.40 -24.63
N LEU A 233 5.26 -0.24 -24.30
CA LEU A 233 4.13 -0.96 -24.92
C LEU A 233 3.39 -0.15 -26.00
N LYS A 234 4.04 0.85 -26.62
CA LYS A 234 3.40 1.77 -27.59
C LYS A 234 2.47 1.08 -28.60
N SER A 235 2.91 0.00 -29.25
CA SER A 235 2.09 -0.74 -30.22
C SER A 235 0.86 -1.44 -29.63
N VAL A 236 0.89 -1.80 -28.35
CA VAL A 236 -0.21 -2.50 -27.67
C VAL A 236 -1.19 -1.51 -27.05
N LEU A 237 -0.81 -0.25 -26.87
CA LEU A 237 -1.63 0.78 -26.21
C LEU A 237 -2.19 1.85 -27.15
N GLU A 238 -1.65 1.98 -28.36
CA GLU A 238 -2.09 2.94 -29.38
C GLU A 238 -3.12 2.38 -30.38
N ASP A 239 -3.35 1.07 -30.38
CA ASP A 239 -4.46 0.39 -31.08
C ASP A 239 -5.77 0.42 -30.27
#